data_AF-A0A0B3S1Z4-F1
#
_entry.id   AF-A0A0B3S1Z4-F1
#
_cell.length_a   1.000
_cell.length_b   1.000
_cell.length_c   1.000
_cell.angle_alpha   90.00
_cell.angle_beta   90.00
_cell.angle_gamma   90.00
#
_symmetry.space_group_name_H-M   'P 1'
#
loop_
_entity.id
_entity.type
_entity.pdbx_description
1 polymer ?
#
loop_
_entity_poly.entity_id
_entity_poly.type
_entity_poly.pdbx_seq_one_letter_code
_entity_poly.pdbx_strand_id
1 'polypeptide(L)'
;MPLLDDIHSYSEGGIGANEAAETDPDIVIAGPTYPVPHADAVHLDGAGGRDFGLQFGKVMFKRLWRGEDWHPVEPRRITQHSARVVSCRFHVPEPPLVFDTATVTDPGDYGFVVEDDSGTVAISELRILLDTVVITTSADIGANPRLSYAYYGTAGNGGGPATGCRGNLRDSDPTTGPNGARLWNWGVIFNKPIPYEKGA
;
A
#
# COMPACT_ATOMS: atom_id res chain seq x y z
N MET A 1 20.95 -2.76 10.32
CA MET A 1 19.66 -2.08 10.10
C MET A 1 18.97 -1.97 11.45
N PRO A 2 18.26 -0.88 11.76
CA PRO A 2 17.33 -0.92 12.88
C PRO A 2 16.27 -1.98 12.57
N LEU A 3 15.87 -2.76 13.58
CA LEU A 3 14.86 -3.80 13.47
C LEU A 3 13.57 -3.16 12.94
N LEU A 4 13.05 -3.68 11.83
CA LEU A 4 11.68 -3.45 11.40
C LEU A 4 10.82 -4.18 12.43
N ASP A 5 10.18 -3.44 13.31
CA ASP A 5 9.25 -4.02 14.27
C ASP A 5 7.86 -4.01 13.61
N ASP A 6 7.13 -5.12 13.72
CA ASP A 6 5.70 -5.10 13.45
C ASP A 6 5.06 -4.22 14.53
N ILE A 7 4.65 -3.00 14.16
CA ILE A 7 3.90 -2.14 15.06
C ILE A 7 2.45 -2.62 15.02
N HIS A 8 2.23 -3.77 15.66
CA HIS A 8 1.03 -4.61 15.58
C HIS A 8 -0.30 -3.83 15.63
N SER A 9 -0.39 -2.71 16.37
CA SER A 9 -1.67 -1.99 16.46
C SER A 9 -2.06 -1.17 15.22
N TYR A 10 -1.11 -0.65 14.42
CA TYR A 10 -1.43 0.23 13.29
C TYR A 10 -1.56 -0.53 11.96
N SER A 11 -0.72 -1.55 11.77
CA SER A 11 -0.75 -2.43 10.60
C SER A 11 -2.00 -3.31 10.59
N GLU A 12 -2.37 -3.88 11.74
CA GLU A 12 -3.53 -4.78 11.87
C GLU A 12 -4.85 -4.07 11.59
N GLY A 13 -5.01 -2.81 12.02
CA GLY A 13 -6.24 -2.04 11.74
C GLY A 13 -6.45 -1.81 10.24
N GLY A 14 -5.38 -1.50 9.50
CA GLY A 14 -5.44 -1.33 8.06
C GLY A 14 -5.69 -2.64 7.31
N ILE A 15 -5.07 -3.75 7.75
CA ILE A 15 -5.33 -5.07 7.18
C ILE A 15 -6.77 -5.50 7.44
N GLY A 16 -7.26 -5.38 8.67
CA GLY A 16 -8.62 -5.75 9.03
C GLY A 16 -9.67 -4.95 8.24
N ALA A 17 -9.43 -3.65 8.01
CA ALA A 17 -10.28 -2.84 7.15
C ALA A 17 -10.28 -3.34 5.69
N ASN A 18 -9.10 -3.70 5.16
CA ASN A 18 -9.00 -4.26 3.82
C ASN A 18 -9.73 -5.61 3.72
N GLU A 19 -9.49 -6.55 4.65
CA GLU A 19 -10.16 -7.85 4.69
C GLU A 19 -11.69 -7.73 4.82
N ALA A 20 -12.16 -6.75 5.60
CA ALA A 20 -13.59 -6.44 5.67
C ALA A 20 -14.13 -5.97 4.30
N ALA A 21 -13.42 -5.08 3.60
CA ALA A 21 -13.76 -4.64 2.25
C ALA A 21 -13.63 -5.73 1.17
N GLU A 22 -12.86 -6.80 1.42
CA GLU A 22 -12.80 -7.97 0.55
C GLU A 22 -14.05 -8.86 0.65
N THR A 23 -14.74 -8.83 1.79
CA THR A 23 -15.84 -9.75 2.12
C THR A 23 -17.21 -9.07 2.15
N ASP A 24 -17.25 -7.74 2.27
CA ASP A 24 -18.46 -6.93 2.27
C ASP A 24 -18.40 -5.82 1.20
N PRO A 25 -19.24 -5.88 0.15
CA PRO A 25 -19.24 -4.90 -0.95
C PRO A 25 -19.75 -3.49 -0.54
N ASP A 26 -20.30 -3.34 0.66
CA ASP A 26 -20.71 -2.05 1.22
C ASP A 26 -19.57 -1.36 2.00
N ILE A 27 -18.48 -2.08 2.29
CA ILE A 27 -17.28 -1.53 2.92
C ILE A 27 -16.30 -1.09 1.82
N VAL A 28 -16.02 0.21 1.77
CA VAL A 28 -15.19 0.83 0.73
C VAL A 28 -13.97 1.52 1.33
N ILE A 29 -12.78 1.18 0.83
CA ILE A 29 -11.51 1.79 1.25
C ILE A 29 -11.17 2.98 0.36
N ALA A 30 -11.09 4.17 0.96
CA ALA A 30 -10.75 5.39 0.24
C ALA A 30 -9.25 5.53 -0.06
N GLY A 31 -8.41 4.92 0.78
CA GLY A 31 -6.95 4.94 0.68
C GLY A 31 -6.28 4.96 2.06
N PRO A 32 -4.95 4.82 2.11
CA PRO A 32 -4.17 4.90 3.35
C PRO A 32 -4.02 6.35 3.83
N THR A 33 -3.72 6.51 5.13
CA THR A 33 -3.42 7.82 5.74
C THR A 33 -1.94 8.21 5.68
N TYR A 34 -1.02 7.26 5.48
CA TYR A 34 0.42 7.57 5.43
C TYR A 34 0.83 8.66 4.42
N PRO A 35 0.13 8.90 3.29
CA PRO A 35 0.54 9.96 2.36
C PRO A 35 0.28 11.39 2.85
N VAL A 36 -0.55 11.57 3.89
CA VAL A 36 -0.97 12.91 4.35
C VAL A 36 -0.22 13.36 5.61
N PRO A 37 -0.01 14.67 5.81
CA PRO A 37 0.68 15.20 7.00
C PRO A 37 0.04 14.81 8.34
N HIS A 38 0.89 14.54 9.32
CA HIS A 38 0.50 14.22 10.70
C HIS A 38 1.10 15.26 11.66
N ALA A 39 0.33 15.63 12.70
CA ALA A 39 0.78 16.54 13.75
C ALA A 39 1.68 15.83 14.77
N ASP A 40 1.42 14.55 15.00
CA ASP A 40 2.19 13.69 15.89
C ASP A 40 2.21 12.25 15.37
N ALA A 41 2.51 11.29 16.24
CA ALA A 41 2.65 9.90 15.85
C ALA A 41 1.38 9.25 15.29
N VAL A 42 0.19 9.79 15.57
CA VAL A 42 -1.09 9.14 15.25
C VAL A 42 -2.15 10.09 14.70
N HIS A 43 -2.04 11.40 14.95
CA HIS A 43 -3.05 12.37 14.56
C HIS A 43 -2.68 13.10 13.28
N LEU A 44 -3.64 13.18 12.34
CA LEU A 44 -3.53 14.07 11.18
C LEU A 44 -3.48 15.53 11.63
N ASP A 45 -2.66 16.35 10.97
CA ASP A 45 -2.72 17.80 11.18
C ASP A 45 -3.91 18.40 10.39
N GLY A 46 -4.09 19.72 10.48
CA GLY A 46 -5.17 20.41 9.77
C GLY A 46 -5.06 20.33 8.24
N ALA A 47 -3.85 20.22 7.69
CA ALA A 47 -3.64 20.02 6.26
C ALA A 47 -3.93 18.57 5.86
N GLY A 48 -3.42 17.59 6.61
CA GLY A 48 -3.63 16.18 6.34
C GLY A 48 -5.08 15.76 6.48
N GLY A 49 -5.80 16.25 7.50
CA GLY A 49 -7.23 16.00 7.65
C GLY A 49 -8.05 16.57 6.51
N ARG A 50 -7.72 17.78 6.03
CA ARG A 50 -8.37 18.39 4.86
C ARG A 50 -8.09 17.58 3.58
N ASP A 51 -6.83 17.22 3.34
CA ASP A 51 -6.43 16.53 2.11
C ASP A 51 -6.98 15.09 2.07
N PHE A 52 -7.01 14.40 3.21
CA PHE A 52 -7.67 13.10 3.32
C PHE A 52 -9.20 13.19 3.20
N GLY A 53 -9.81 14.26 3.73
CA GLY A 53 -11.23 14.55 3.51
C GLY A 53 -11.57 14.75 2.02
N LEU A 54 -10.68 15.37 1.24
CA LEU A 54 -10.85 15.49 -0.21
C LEU A 54 -10.76 14.12 -0.91
N GLN A 55 -9.84 13.25 -0.48
CA GLN A 55 -9.76 11.88 -0.98
C GLN A 55 -11.06 11.10 -0.69
N PHE A 56 -11.60 11.19 0.53
CA PHE A 56 -12.92 10.62 0.85
C PHE A 56 -14.02 11.18 -0.04
N GLY A 57 -14.09 12.50 -0.23
CA GLY A 57 -15.07 13.14 -1.11
C GLY A 57 -15.00 12.62 -2.55
N LYS A 58 -13.79 12.46 -3.09
CA LYS A 58 -13.56 11.89 -4.42
C LYS A 58 -14.09 10.45 -4.53
N VAL A 59 -13.76 9.61 -3.56
CA VAL A 59 -14.17 8.20 -3.55
C VAL A 59 -15.68 8.07 -3.36
N MET A 60 -16.28 8.84 -2.44
CA MET A 60 -17.74 8.88 -2.27
C MET A 60 -18.45 9.34 -3.54
N PHE A 61 -17.91 10.34 -4.25
CA PHE A 61 -18.48 10.78 -5.52
C PHE A 61 -18.40 9.67 -6.58
N LYS A 62 -17.25 8.98 -6.73
CA LYS A 62 -17.10 7.85 -7.66
C LYS A 62 -18.08 6.71 -7.32
N ARG A 63 -18.16 6.31 -6.05
CA ARG A 63 -19.00 5.20 -5.60
C ARG A 63 -20.50 5.53 -5.61
N LEU A 64 -20.90 6.57 -4.89
CA LEU A 64 -22.31 6.85 -4.60
C LEU A 64 -23.01 7.63 -5.72
N TRP A 65 -22.30 8.56 -6.36
CA TRP A 65 -22.89 9.41 -7.39
C TRP A 65 -22.70 8.85 -8.80
N ARG A 66 -21.49 8.36 -9.12
CA ARG A 66 -21.20 7.77 -10.43
C ARG A 66 -21.52 6.27 -10.51
N GLY A 67 -21.78 5.61 -9.39
CA GLY A 67 -22.13 4.19 -9.36
C GLY A 67 -20.97 3.26 -9.73
N GLU A 68 -19.72 3.70 -9.56
CA GLU A 68 -18.56 2.88 -9.87
C GLU A 68 -18.33 1.79 -8.84
N ASP A 69 -17.72 0.70 -9.31
CA ASP A 69 -17.14 -0.34 -8.46
C ASP A 69 -15.74 0.07 -8.01
N TRP A 70 -15.70 0.97 -7.02
CA TRP A 70 -14.46 1.55 -6.53
C TRP A 70 -13.64 0.53 -5.74
N HIS A 71 -12.37 0.41 -6.12
CA HIS A 71 -11.34 -0.23 -5.31
C HIS A 71 -10.10 0.66 -5.26
N PRO A 72 -9.34 0.67 -4.15
CA PRO A 72 -8.07 1.40 -4.08
C PRO A 72 -6.98 0.68 -4.90
N VAL A 73 -5.76 1.22 -4.88
CA VAL A 73 -4.59 0.48 -5.36
C VAL A 73 -4.30 -0.67 -4.38
N GLU A 74 -4.69 -1.89 -4.75
CA GLU A 74 -4.64 -3.07 -3.89
C GLU A 74 -4.16 -4.31 -4.67
N PRO A 75 -3.52 -5.30 -4.01
CA PRO A 75 -3.09 -6.51 -4.67
C PRO A 75 -4.31 -7.34 -5.12
N ARG A 76 -4.28 -7.79 -6.37
CA ARG A 76 -5.27 -8.71 -6.95
C ARG A 76 -4.73 -10.12 -7.07
N ARG A 77 -3.45 -10.25 -7.42
CA ARG A 77 -2.80 -11.54 -7.63
C ARG A 77 -1.32 -11.46 -7.32
N ILE A 78 -0.80 -12.43 -6.57
CA ILE A 78 0.62 -12.64 -6.36
C ILE A 78 1.00 -13.99 -6.96
N THR A 79 1.98 -14.01 -7.85
CA THR A 79 2.44 -15.22 -8.56
C THR A 79 3.93 -15.37 -8.41
N GLN A 80 4.37 -16.55 -7.99
CA GLN A 80 5.78 -16.93 -8.01
C GLN A 80 6.11 -17.59 -9.35
N HIS A 81 7.03 -16.98 -10.11
CA HIS A 81 7.44 -17.43 -11.45
C HIS A 81 8.68 -18.33 -11.39
N SER A 82 9.51 -18.16 -10.36
CA SER A 82 10.71 -18.97 -10.13
C SER A 82 11.10 -18.94 -8.64
N ALA A 83 12.23 -19.56 -8.28
CA ALA A 83 12.76 -19.51 -6.92
C ALA A 83 13.01 -18.08 -6.40
N ARG A 84 13.15 -17.07 -7.28
CA ARG A 84 13.51 -15.69 -6.91
C ARG A 84 12.64 -14.59 -7.51
N VAL A 85 11.67 -14.94 -8.35
CA VAL A 85 10.87 -13.96 -9.08
C VAL A 85 9.41 -14.10 -8.71
N VAL A 86 8.86 -13.00 -8.19
CA VAL A 86 7.45 -12.87 -7.81
C VAL A 86 6.87 -11.66 -8.55
N SER A 87 5.62 -11.75 -8.97
CA SER A 87 4.87 -10.59 -9.46
C SER A 87 3.63 -10.35 -8.61
N CYS A 88 3.40 -9.10 -8.23
CA CYS A 88 2.16 -8.65 -7.61
C CYS A 88 1.40 -7.75 -8.59
N ARG A 89 0.27 -8.25 -9.11
CA ARG A 89 -0.65 -7.49 -9.96
C ARG A 89 -1.62 -6.73 -9.08
N PHE A 90 -1.84 -5.46 -9.38
CA PHE A 90 -2.71 -4.56 -8.62
C PHE A 90 -4.00 -4.23 -9.37
N HIS A 91 -5.03 -3.87 -8.63
CA HIS A 91 -6.07 -2.98 -9.16
C HIS A 91 -5.50 -1.57 -9.24
N VAL A 92 -5.70 -0.88 -10.36
CA VAL A 92 -5.14 0.45 -10.61
C VAL A 92 -6.25 1.34 -11.16
N PRO A 93 -6.91 2.14 -10.31
CA PRO A 93 -8.07 2.93 -10.74
C PRO A 93 -7.74 3.88 -11.88
N GLU A 94 -6.60 4.56 -11.78
CA GLU A 94 -6.14 5.54 -12.77
C GLU A 94 -4.68 5.23 -13.19
N PRO A 95 -4.44 4.35 -14.19
CA PRO A 95 -3.08 3.97 -14.58
C PRO A 95 -2.27 5.15 -15.15
N PRO A 96 -0.92 5.08 -15.15
CA PRO A 96 -0.08 3.97 -14.70
C PRO A 96 0.25 3.99 -13.19
N LEU A 97 0.79 2.86 -12.70
CA LEU A 97 1.48 2.79 -11.41
C LEU A 97 2.79 3.56 -11.45
N VAL A 98 3.15 4.16 -10.32
CA VAL A 98 4.42 4.87 -10.13
C VAL A 98 4.93 4.65 -8.70
N PHE A 99 6.26 4.50 -8.58
CA PHE A 99 6.95 4.67 -7.31
C PHE A 99 7.22 6.16 -7.08
N ASP A 100 6.53 6.74 -6.11
CA ASP A 100 6.68 8.14 -5.72
C ASP A 100 7.42 8.24 -4.39
N THR A 101 8.73 8.49 -4.49
CA THR A 101 9.62 8.75 -3.34
C THR A 101 9.76 10.24 -3.01
N ALA A 102 9.13 11.12 -3.79
CA ALA A 102 9.17 12.56 -3.57
C ALA A 102 8.08 13.00 -2.58
N THR A 103 6.91 12.38 -2.66
CA THR A 103 5.77 12.68 -1.78
C THR A 103 5.83 11.90 -0.47
N VAL A 104 6.27 10.65 -0.53
CA VAL A 104 6.45 9.76 0.64
C VAL A 104 7.92 9.35 0.66
N THR A 105 8.61 9.51 1.78
CA THR A 105 10.01 9.07 1.91
C THR A 105 10.07 7.56 1.81
N ASP A 106 10.98 7.03 1.00
CA ASP A 106 11.18 5.59 0.85
C ASP A 106 11.46 4.90 2.21
N PRO A 107 10.63 3.95 2.68
CA PRO A 107 10.90 3.16 3.87
C PRO A 107 11.90 2.03 3.65
N GLY A 108 12.37 1.83 2.41
CA GLY A 108 13.13 0.66 1.96
C GLY A 108 12.27 -0.16 1.01
N ASP A 109 12.84 -0.56 -0.13
CA ASP A 109 12.18 -1.38 -1.16
C ASP A 109 10.78 -0.87 -1.53
N TYR A 110 10.58 0.46 -1.54
CA TYR A 110 9.30 1.13 -1.79
C TYR A 110 8.14 0.71 -0.86
N GLY A 111 8.46 0.11 0.29
CA GLY A 111 7.51 -0.43 1.25
C GLY A 111 7.19 -1.92 1.08
N PHE A 112 7.80 -2.62 0.12
CA PHE A 112 7.64 -4.07 -0.07
C PHE A 112 8.60 -4.87 0.80
N VAL A 113 8.11 -5.96 1.38
CA VAL A 113 8.96 -6.95 2.08
C VAL A 113 8.55 -8.36 1.67
N VAL A 114 9.54 -9.20 1.36
CA VAL A 114 9.37 -10.64 1.13
C VAL A 114 9.87 -11.39 2.34
N GLU A 115 9.07 -12.30 2.86
CA GLU A 115 9.42 -13.14 4.01
C GLU A 115 9.09 -14.60 3.72
N ASP A 116 9.81 -15.51 4.35
CA ASP A 116 9.54 -16.94 4.40
C ASP A 116 9.78 -17.47 5.83
N ASP A 117 9.66 -18.78 6.05
CA ASP A 117 9.88 -19.40 7.36
C ASP A 117 11.28 -19.15 7.96
N SER A 118 12.27 -18.76 7.14
CA SER A 118 13.63 -18.41 7.57
C SER A 118 13.82 -16.93 7.87
N GLY A 119 12.83 -16.08 7.56
CA GLY A 119 12.82 -14.65 7.82
C GLY A 119 12.74 -13.82 6.54
N THR A 120 13.20 -12.57 6.61
CA THR A 120 13.18 -11.65 5.47
C THR A 120 14.14 -12.08 4.36
N VAL A 121 13.62 -12.19 3.14
CA VAL A 121 14.40 -12.46 1.93
C VAL A 121 14.71 -11.14 1.24
N ALA A 122 15.98 -10.75 1.20
CA ALA A 122 16.38 -9.45 0.64
C ALA A 122 16.00 -9.31 -0.84
N ILE A 123 15.32 -8.22 -1.16
CA ILE A 123 14.96 -7.83 -2.53
C ILE A 123 16.20 -7.24 -3.22
N SER A 124 16.40 -7.61 -4.48
CA SER A 124 17.50 -7.11 -5.31
C SER A 124 17.03 -6.19 -6.44
N GLU A 125 15.76 -6.31 -6.85
CA GLU A 125 15.16 -5.48 -7.88
C GLU A 125 13.65 -5.37 -7.69
N LEU A 126 13.14 -4.16 -7.89
CA LEU A 126 11.71 -3.86 -8.02
C LEU A 126 11.48 -3.08 -9.31
N ARG A 127 10.53 -3.52 -10.12
CA ARG A 127 10.13 -2.79 -11.33
C ARG A 127 8.63 -2.82 -11.53
N ILE A 128 8.10 -1.75 -12.10
CA ILE A 128 6.70 -1.67 -12.53
C ILE A 128 6.61 -2.09 -13.99
N LEU A 129 5.70 -3.02 -14.28
CA LEU A 129 5.25 -3.39 -15.61
C LEU A 129 3.72 -3.21 -15.66
N LEU A 130 3.27 -2.07 -16.23
CA LEU A 130 1.85 -1.70 -16.30
C LEU A 130 1.19 -1.64 -14.91
N ASP A 131 0.29 -2.59 -14.61
CA ASP A 131 -0.46 -2.74 -13.35
C ASP A 131 0.24 -3.69 -12.36
N THR A 132 1.46 -4.12 -12.66
CA THR A 132 2.15 -5.18 -11.94
C THR A 132 3.50 -4.71 -11.42
N VAL A 133 3.79 -4.99 -10.15
CA VAL A 133 5.12 -4.88 -9.58
C VAL A 133 5.81 -6.23 -9.67
N VAL A 134 6.97 -6.29 -10.32
CA VAL A 134 7.82 -7.48 -10.35
C VAL A 134 8.94 -7.32 -9.33
N ILE A 135 9.07 -8.32 -8.47
CA ILE A 135 10.03 -8.40 -7.38
C ILE A 135 11.03 -9.52 -7.70
N THR A 136 12.32 -9.19 -7.70
CA THR A 136 13.41 -10.16 -7.79
C THR A 136 14.16 -10.21 -6.45
N THR A 137 14.23 -11.36 -5.80
CA THR A 137 14.99 -11.55 -4.56
C THR A 137 16.46 -11.94 -4.83
N SER A 138 17.34 -11.58 -3.90
CA SER A 138 18.78 -11.88 -3.96
C SER A 138 19.11 -13.35 -3.64
N ALA A 139 18.20 -14.04 -2.95
CA ALA A 139 18.28 -15.45 -2.58
C ALA A 139 16.97 -16.17 -2.93
N ASP A 140 17.01 -17.50 -2.94
CA ASP A 140 15.83 -18.35 -3.15
C ASP A 140 14.81 -18.10 -2.03
N ILE A 141 13.54 -17.97 -2.41
CA ILE A 141 12.41 -17.85 -1.49
C ILE A 141 12.10 -19.25 -0.94
N GLY A 142 12.09 -19.36 0.39
CA GLY A 142 11.84 -20.59 1.14
C GLY A 142 10.36 -20.96 1.28
N ALA A 143 10.06 -21.71 2.34
CA ALA A 143 8.72 -22.23 2.61
C ALA A 143 7.78 -21.19 3.21
N ASN A 144 6.47 -21.36 2.97
CA ASN A 144 5.38 -20.47 3.40
C ASN A 144 5.62 -18.97 3.15
N PRO A 145 6.03 -18.58 1.93
CA PRO A 145 6.43 -17.21 1.69
C PRO A 145 5.26 -16.24 1.71
N ARG A 146 5.53 -15.00 2.09
CA ARG A 146 4.59 -13.88 2.15
C ARG A 146 5.17 -12.65 1.47
N LEU A 147 4.30 -11.88 0.84
CA LEU A 147 4.59 -10.53 0.38
C LEU A 147 3.77 -9.56 1.22
N SER A 148 4.44 -8.56 1.78
CA SER A 148 3.79 -7.46 2.47
C SER A 148 4.13 -6.12 1.82
N TYR A 149 3.24 -5.16 2.01
CA TYR A 149 3.41 -3.78 1.55
C TYR A 149 2.92 -2.82 2.62
N ALA A 150 3.71 -1.79 2.91
CA ALA A 150 3.43 -0.78 3.94
C ALA A 150 3.07 -1.38 5.31
N TYR A 151 3.60 -2.58 5.60
CA TYR A 151 3.28 -3.35 6.81
C TYR A 151 4.17 -2.96 7.99
N TYR A 152 5.47 -2.87 7.73
CA TYR A 152 6.47 -2.62 8.77
C TYR A 152 6.74 -1.13 9.00
N GLY A 153 7.00 -0.80 10.25
CA GLY A 153 7.45 0.52 10.70
C GLY A 153 8.63 0.38 11.66
N THR A 154 9.12 1.51 12.17
CA THR A 154 10.12 1.50 13.25
C THR A 154 9.41 1.85 14.55
N ALA A 155 9.54 1.02 15.57
CA ALA A 155 8.91 1.29 16.86
C ALA A 155 9.30 2.67 17.41
N GLY A 156 8.32 3.39 17.94
CA GLY A 156 8.49 4.76 18.43
C GLY A 156 8.48 5.85 17.35
N ASN A 157 8.53 5.49 16.06
CA ASN A 157 8.31 6.46 14.99
C ASN A 157 6.82 6.66 14.74
N GLY A 158 6.46 7.92 14.49
CA GLY A 158 5.11 8.31 14.12
C GLY A 158 4.70 7.87 12.72
N GLY A 159 3.39 7.86 12.44
CA GLY A 159 2.87 7.72 11.08
C GLY A 159 3.17 8.94 10.20
N GLY A 160 2.73 8.85 8.94
CA GLY A 160 2.82 9.93 7.97
C GLY A 160 3.83 9.68 6.84
N PRO A 161 4.09 10.69 6.00
CA PRO A 161 4.78 10.47 4.73
C PRO A 161 6.28 10.22 4.90
N ALA A 162 6.86 10.56 6.06
CA ALA A 162 8.29 10.42 6.32
C ALA A 162 8.66 9.26 7.26
N THR A 163 7.71 8.78 8.07
CA THR A 163 7.95 7.83 9.16
C THR A 163 6.81 6.83 9.29
N GLY A 164 7.02 5.76 10.05
CA GLY A 164 5.99 4.73 10.27
C GLY A 164 5.74 3.84 9.06
N CYS A 165 4.69 3.03 9.15
CA CYS A 165 4.26 2.09 8.11
C CYS A 165 3.76 2.85 6.87
N ARG A 166 4.45 2.69 5.75
CA ARG A 166 4.17 3.42 4.50
C ARG A 166 4.74 2.68 3.30
N GLY A 167 4.40 3.13 2.10
CA GLY A 167 5.01 2.68 0.86
C GLY A 167 4.87 3.72 -0.24
N ASN A 168 5.57 3.50 -1.35
CA ASN A 168 5.71 4.50 -2.41
C ASN A 168 4.86 4.23 -3.64
N LEU A 169 4.07 3.16 -3.66
CA LEU A 169 3.24 2.82 -4.79
C LEU A 169 1.97 3.67 -4.82
N ARG A 170 1.72 4.33 -5.93
CA ARG A 170 0.48 5.05 -6.22
C ARG A 170 0.10 4.91 -7.70
N ASP A 171 -1.14 5.23 -8.03
CA ASP A 171 -1.59 5.37 -9.42
C ASP A 171 -1.45 6.81 -9.94
N SER A 172 -1.84 7.11 -11.18
CA SER A 172 -1.64 8.42 -11.81
C SER A 172 -2.91 9.27 -11.90
N ASP A 173 -3.81 9.16 -10.90
CA ASP A 173 -5.04 9.97 -10.85
C ASP A 173 -4.73 11.47 -11.04
N PRO A 174 -5.31 12.15 -12.05
CA PRO A 174 -5.04 13.56 -12.33
C PRO A 174 -5.78 14.52 -11.39
N THR A 175 -6.68 14.01 -10.54
CA THR A 175 -7.54 14.82 -9.69
C THR A 175 -6.71 15.67 -8.74
N THR A 176 -7.02 16.97 -8.73
CA THR A 176 -6.38 17.95 -7.87
C THR A 176 -7.46 18.63 -7.03
N GLY A 177 -7.25 18.64 -5.72
CA GLY A 177 -8.13 19.31 -4.77
C GLY A 177 -8.17 20.84 -4.98
N PRO A 178 -9.20 21.52 -4.45
CA PRO A 178 -9.34 22.97 -4.57
C PRO A 178 -8.18 23.76 -3.95
N ASN A 179 -7.40 23.13 -3.07
CA ASN A 179 -6.19 23.67 -2.46
C ASN A 179 -4.88 23.30 -3.21
N GLY A 180 -4.98 22.65 -4.37
CA GLY A 180 -3.83 22.16 -5.13
C GLY A 180 -3.29 20.80 -4.69
N ALA A 181 -3.87 20.15 -3.68
CA ALA A 181 -3.44 18.82 -3.25
C ALA A 181 -3.67 17.78 -4.36
N ARG A 182 -2.66 16.96 -4.65
CA ARG A 182 -2.80 15.86 -5.60
C ARG A 182 -3.50 14.70 -4.90
N LEU A 183 -4.62 14.26 -5.46
CA LEU A 183 -5.43 13.18 -4.88
C LEU A 183 -5.07 11.85 -5.57
N TRP A 184 -3.81 11.46 -5.56
CA TRP A 184 -3.41 10.15 -6.08
C TRP A 184 -4.00 9.01 -5.24
N ASN A 185 -4.27 7.87 -5.87
CA ASN A 185 -4.67 6.68 -5.13
C ASN A 185 -3.42 5.91 -4.72
N TRP A 186 -3.15 5.89 -3.43
CA TRP A 186 -1.98 5.22 -2.85
C TRP A 186 -2.28 3.75 -2.55
N GLY A 187 -1.23 2.91 -2.66
CA GLY A 187 -1.28 1.50 -2.33
C GLY A 187 -1.75 1.26 -0.90
N VAL A 188 -2.72 0.38 -0.71
CA VAL A 188 -3.15 0.00 0.64
C VAL A 188 -2.25 -1.07 1.23
N ILE A 189 -2.12 -1.06 2.56
CA ILE A 189 -1.37 -2.06 3.31
C ILE A 189 -1.86 -3.48 3.04
N PHE A 190 -0.95 -4.44 2.92
CA PHE A 190 -1.33 -5.85 2.91
C PHE A 190 -0.21 -6.74 3.42
N ASN A 191 -0.58 -7.95 3.83
CA ASN A 191 0.33 -9.04 4.08
C ASN A 191 -0.34 -10.34 3.60
N LYS A 192 0.07 -10.87 2.45
CA LYS A 192 -0.60 -11.99 1.77
C LYS A 192 0.40 -13.12 1.46
N PRO A 193 -0.04 -14.39 1.40
CA PRO A 193 0.83 -15.49 1.01
C PRO A 193 1.30 -15.35 -0.44
N ILE A 194 2.39 -16.02 -0.77
CA ILE A 194 2.85 -16.22 -2.14
C ILE A 194 2.65 -17.72 -2.45
N PRO A 195 1.79 -18.10 -3.42
CA PRO A 195 0.94 -17.25 -4.25
C PRO A 195 -0.35 -16.77 -3.53
N TYR A 196 -1.00 -15.77 -4.13
CA TYR A 196 -2.29 -15.20 -3.68
C TYR A 196 -3.17 -14.83 -4.87
N GLU A 197 -4.49 -14.99 -4.73
CA GLU A 197 -5.49 -14.47 -5.66
C GLU A 197 -6.67 -13.93 -4.83
N LYS A 198 -7.10 -12.70 -5.08
CA LYS A 198 -8.23 -12.10 -4.39
C LYS A 198 -9.54 -12.72 -4.91
N GLY A 199 -10.34 -13.27 -3.99
CA GLY A 199 -11.65 -13.86 -4.30
C GLY A 199 -11.63 -15.28 -4.89
N ALA A 200 -10.49 -15.98 -4.79
CA ALA A 200 -10.37 -17.41 -5.12
C ALA A 200 -10.81 -18.34 -3.98
#